data_AF-A0A2D9FTR2-F1
#
_entry.id   AF-A0A2D9FTR2-F1
#
_cell.length_a   1.000
_cell.length_b   1.000
_cell.length_c   1.000
_cell.angle_alpha   90.00
_cell.angle_beta   90.00
_cell.angle_gamma   90.00
#
_symmetry.space_group_name_H-M   'P 1'
#
loop_
_entity.id
_entity.type
_entity.pdbx_description
1 polymer ?
#
loop_
_entity_poly.entity_id
_entity_poly.type
_entity_poly.pdbx_seq_one_letter_code
_entity_poly.pdbx_strand_id
1 'polypeptide(L)'
;MLYGEEKFIKEFSEAAITSFTEFRDHYKKFLLAKDETNFRKAGHKIKPVAQMLGLNQILEEYEHAKTLIWDEKPADELEQSVEKMTGICDQVIKELEAEI
;
A
#
# COMPACT_ATOMS: atom_id res chain seq x y z
N MET A 1 -24.13 7.91 -22.62
CA MET A 1 -23.92 6.46 -22.51
C MET A 1 -23.19 6.21 -21.18
N LEU A 2 -23.87 6.51 -20.06
CA LEU A 2 -23.27 6.74 -18.72
C LEU A 2 -23.45 5.55 -17.75
N TYR A 3 -24.33 4.59 -18.06
CA TYR A 3 -24.71 3.50 -17.14
C TYR A 3 -23.59 2.48 -16.84
N GLY A 4 -22.47 2.48 -17.57
CA GLY A 4 -21.35 1.56 -17.35
C GLY A 4 -20.22 2.14 -16.49
N GLU A 5 -20.11 3.46 -16.41
CA GLU A 5 -18.98 4.14 -15.75
C GLU A 5 -19.11 4.08 -14.22
N GLU A 6 -20.30 4.33 -13.66
CA GLU A 6 -20.53 4.25 -12.21
C GLU A 6 -20.29 2.84 -11.66
N LYS A 7 -20.77 1.81 -12.37
CA LYS A 7 -20.55 0.42 -11.98
C LYS A 7 -19.05 0.06 -12.05
N PHE A 8 -18.36 0.52 -13.09
CA PHE A 8 -16.92 0.31 -13.23
C PHE A 8 -16.13 1.01 -12.12
N ILE A 9 -16.46 2.27 -11.80
CA ILE A 9 -15.82 3.03 -10.72
C ILE A 9 -16.00 2.29 -9.40
N LYS A 10 -17.21 1.82 -9.10
CA LYS A 10 -17.48 1.04 -7.88
C LYS A 10 -16.66 -0.25 -7.81
N GLU A 11 -16.70 -1.08 -8.86
CA GLU A 11 -15.94 -2.35 -8.89
C GLU A 11 -14.43 -2.10 -8.77
N PHE A 12 -13.93 -1.04 -9.40
CA PHE A 12 -12.54 -0.63 -9.30
C PHE A 12 -12.19 -0.17 -7.87
N SER A 13 -13.01 0.68 -7.26
CA SER A 13 -12.78 1.19 -5.90
C SER A 13 -12.81 0.06 -4.87
N GLU A 14 -13.75 -0.88 -4.96
CA GLU A 14 -13.81 -2.07 -4.10
C GLU A 14 -12.55 -2.95 -4.23
N ALA A 15 -12.07 -3.17 -5.46
CA ALA A 15 -10.85 -3.93 -5.72
C ALA A 15 -9.59 -3.19 -5.23
N ALA A 16 -9.56 -1.86 -5.37
CA ALA A 16 -8.47 -1.02 -4.88
C ALA A 16 -8.41 -1.02 -3.36
N ILE A 17 -9.55 -0.87 -2.66
CA ILE A 17 -9.64 -0.96 -1.19
C ILE A 17 -9.08 -2.30 -0.69
N THR A 18 -9.49 -3.40 -1.33
CA THR A 18 -8.99 -4.74 -1.00
C THR A 18 -7.47 -4.80 -1.18
N SER A 19 -6.96 -4.27 -2.29
CA SER A 19 -5.52 -4.28 -2.60
C SER A 19 -4.70 -3.46 -1.60
N PHE A 20 -5.15 -2.26 -1.22
CA PHE A 20 -4.47 -1.43 -0.24
C PHE A 20 -4.52 -2.01 1.16
N THR A 21 -5.65 -2.63 1.54
CA THR A 21 -5.79 -3.32 2.83
C THR A 21 -4.81 -4.47 2.93
N GLU A 22 -4.78 -5.36 1.93
CA GLU A 22 -3.84 -6.47 1.89
C GLU A 22 -2.38 -5.99 1.87
N PHE A 23 -2.09 -4.95 1.09
CA PHE A 23 -0.74 -4.40 1.02
C PHE A 23 -0.28 -3.85 2.37
N ARG A 24 -1.10 -3.04 3.04
CA ARG A 24 -0.82 -2.48 4.37
C ARG A 24 -0.50 -3.58 5.38
N ASP A 25 -1.32 -4.61 5.44
CA ASP A 25 -1.17 -5.70 6.40
C ASP A 25 0.09 -6.54 6.10
N HIS A 26 0.35 -6.82 4.82
CA HIS A 26 1.57 -7.49 4.38
C HIS A 26 2.83 -6.65 4.61
N TYR A 27 2.76 -5.35 4.35
CA TYR A 27 3.85 -4.42 4.57
C TYR A 27 4.29 -4.46 6.03
N LYS A 28 3.34 -4.30 6.96
CA LYS A 28 3.59 -4.42 8.40
C LYS A 28 4.22 -5.77 8.75
N LYS A 29 3.57 -6.86 8.33
CA LYS A 29 4.01 -8.22 8.66
C LYS A 29 5.43 -8.51 8.18
N PHE A 30 5.73 -8.23 6.92
CA PHE A 30 7.00 -8.60 6.31
C PHE A 30 8.13 -7.63 6.66
N LEU A 31 7.85 -6.33 6.84
CA LEU A 31 8.86 -5.36 7.27
C LEU A 31 9.36 -5.66 8.68
N LEU A 32 8.45 -5.88 9.64
CA LEU A 32 8.81 -6.19 11.02
C LEU A 32 9.48 -7.56 11.17
N ALA A 33 9.13 -8.52 10.29
CA ALA A 33 9.80 -9.81 10.22
C ALA A 33 11.14 -9.76 9.45
N LYS A 34 11.53 -8.61 8.88
CA LYS A 34 12.66 -8.44 7.95
C LYS A 34 12.65 -9.45 6.79
N ASP A 35 11.46 -9.85 6.34
CA ASP A 35 11.26 -10.80 5.23
C ASP A 35 11.29 -10.07 3.88
N GLU A 36 12.49 -9.79 3.38
CA GLU A 36 12.70 -9.03 2.13
C GLU A 36 11.95 -9.67 0.94
N THR A 37 11.94 -11.00 0.86
CA THR A 37 11.36 -11.70 -0.29
C THR A 37 9.86 -11.46 -0.37
N ASN A 38 9.13 -11.64 0.72
CA ASN A 38 7.69 -11.42 0.71
C ASN A 38 7.33 -9.93 0.76
N PHE A 39 8.17 -9.09 1.39
CA PHE A 39 8.03 -7.63 1.33
C PHE A 39 8.08 -7.12 -0.12
N ARG A 40 9.04 -7.61 -0.92
CA ARG A 40 9.14 -7.26 -2.34
C ARG A 40 7.94 -7.72 -3.15
N LYS A 41 7.43 -8.93 -2.90
CA LYS A 41 6.22 -9.42 -3.56
C LYS A 41 5.01 -8.53 -3.27
N ALA A 42 4.84 -8.10 -2.02
CA ALA A 42 3.76 -7.19 -1.62
C ALA A 42 3.88 -5.85 -2.37
N GLY A 43 5.08 -5.25 -2.41
CA GLY A 43 5.35 -4.02 -3.16
C GLY A 43 5.09 -4.16 -4.67
N HIS A 44 5.53 -5.26 -5.29
CA HIS A 44 5.27 -5.53 -6.71
C HIS A 44 3.78 -5.67 -7.03
N LYS A 45 2.98 -6.24 -6.10
CA LYS A 45 1.54 -6.42 -6.28
C LYS A 45 0.79 -5.07 -6.23
N ILE A 46 1.15 -4.18 -5.31
CA ILE A 46 0.44 -2.89 -5.16
C ILE A 46 0.88 -1.82 -6.17
N LYS A 47 2.12 -1.89 -6.64
CA LYS A 47 2.73 -0.91 -7.55
C LYS A 47 1.84 -0.48 -8.72
N PRO A 48 1.23 -1.38 -9.53
CA PRO A 48 0.38 -0.94 -10.64
C PRO A 48 -0.83 -0.12 -10.18
N VAL A 49 -1.50 -0.51 -9.10
CA VAL A 49 -2.67 0.21 -8.57
C VAL A 49 -2.26 1.58 -8.03
N ALA A 50 -1.16 1.64 -7.27
CA ALA A 50 -0.63 2.91 -6.77
C ALA A 50 -0.23 3.87 -7.91
N GLN A 51 0.37 3.36 -8.99
CA GLN A 51 0.71 4.16 -10.16
C GLN A 51 -0.52 4.65 -10.92
N MET A 52 -1.54 3.80 -11.09
CA MET A 52 -2.80 4.19 -11.72
C MET A 52 -3.49 5.34 -10.96
N LEU A 53 -3.40 5.35 -9.64
CA LEU A 53 -3.97 6.38 -8.77
C LEU A 53 -3.02 7.57 -8.49
N GLY A 54 -1.81 7.57 -9.06
CA GLY A 54 -0.83 8.65 -8.83
C GLY A 54 -0.27 8.73 -7.40
N LEU A 55 -0.32 7.64 -6.64
CA LEU A 55 0.06 7.57 -5.23
C LEU A 55 1.57 7.38 -5.05
N ASN A 56 2.36 8.36 -5.51
CA ASN A 56 3.83 8.31 -5.45
C ASN A 56 4.38 8.12 -4.03
N GLN A 57 3.70 8.68 -3.02
CA GLN A 57 4.05 8.52 -1.61
C GLN A 57 4.12 7.05 -1.14
N ILE A 58 3.29 6.16 -1.68
CA ILE A 58 3.35 4.72 -1.38
C ILE A 58 4.61 4.10 -1.96
N LEU A 59 4.97 4.50 -3.18
CA LEU A 59 6.16 3.98 -3.85
C LEU A 59 7.44 4.46 -3.17
N GLU A 60 7.50 5.73 -2.83
CA GLU A 60 8.64 6.33 -2.13
C GLU A 60 8.85 5.69 -0.75
N GLU A 61 7.79 5.54 0.03
CA GLU A 61 7.90 4.92 1.36
C GLU A 61 8.26 3.43 1.26
N TYR A 62 7.75 2.71 0.27
CA TYR A 62 8.15 1.33 0.02
C TYR A 62 9.64 1.21 -0.35
N GLU A 63 10.15 2.10 -1.20
CA GLU A 63 11.57 2.12 -1.56
C GLU A 63 12.46 2.45 -0.34
N HIS A 64 12.03 3.40 0.49
CA HIS A 64 12.66 3.72 1.78
C HIS A 64 12.69 2.49 2.71
N ALA A 65 11.58 1.79 2.91
CA ALA A 65 11.55 0.66 3.82
C ALA A 65 12.41 -0.52 3.38
N LYS A 66 12.64 -0.71 2.08
CA LYS A 66 13.62 -1.70 1.61
C LYS A 66 15.04 -1.36 2.11
N THR A 67 15.41 -0.08 2.16
CA THR A 67 16.72 0.31 2.69
C THR A 67 16.80 0.04 4.18
N LEU A 68 15.70 0.20 4.93
CA LEU A 68 15.66 -0.13 6.35
C LEU A 68 15.92 -1.62 6.62
N ILE A 69 15.38 -2.52 5.79
CA ILE A 69 15.67 -3.96 5.86
C ILE A 69 17.15 -4.21 5.54
N TRP A 70 17.65 -3.64 4.45
CA TRP A 70 19.01 -3.84 3.97
C TRP A 70 20.08 -3.33 4.95
N ASP A 71 19.86 -2.16 5.54
CA ASP A 71 20.75 -1.53 6.52
C ASP A 71 20.56 -2.11 7.94
N GLU A 72 19.76 -3.18 8.07
CA GLU A 72 19.44 -3.87 9.31
C GLU A 72 18.98 -2.93 10.43
N LYS A 73 18.21 -1.89 10.09
CA LYS A 73 17.77 -0.86 11.04
C LYS A 73 17.04 -1.43 12.27
N PRO A 74 17.10 -0.70 13.40
CA PRO A 74 16.43 -1.12 14.63
C PRO A 74 14.90 -1.12 14.47
N ALA A 75 14.22 -1.83 15.38
CA ALA A 75 12.79 -2.09 15.27
C ALA A 75 11.93 -0.83 15.33
N ASP A 76 12.35 0.19 16.08
CA ASP A 76 11.68 1.49 16.17
C ASP A 76 11.62 2.22 14.83
N GLU A 77 12.70 2.21 14.04
CA GLU A 77 12.71 2.77 12.69
C GLU A 77 11.77 2.00 11.74
N LEU A 78 11.70 0.67 11.87
CA LEU A 78 10.78 -0.16 11.08
C LEU A 78 9.32 0.12 11.46
N GLU A 79 9.03 0.23 12.76
CA GLU A 79 7.70 0.55 13.27
C GLU A 79 7.22 1.93 12.80
N GLN A 80 8.10 2.94 12.79
CA GLN A 80 7.78 4.26 12.23
C GLN A 80 7.40 4.20 10.74
N SER A 81 8.14 3.40 9.95
CA SER A 81 7.79 3.20 8.54
C SER A 81 6.46 2.45 8.39
N VAL A 82 6.17 1.47 9.24
CA VAL A 82 4.86 0.80 9.29
C VAL A 82 3.74 1.79 9.59
N GLU A 83 3.89 2.62 10.62
CA GLU A 83 2.88 3.61 11.00
C GLU A 83 2.61 4.60 9.87
N LYS A 84 3.68 5.10 9.22
CA LYS A 84 3.56 5.99 8.08
C LYS A 84 2.82 5.33 6.91
N MET A 85 3.21 4.12 6.51
CA MET A 85 2.55 3.41 5.41
C MET A 85 1.10 3.07 5.74
N THR A 86 0.83 2.70 7.00
CA THR A 86 -0.52 2.46 7.51
C THR A 86 -1.40 3.69 7.36
N GLY A 87 -0.93 4.86 7.82
CA GLY A 87 -1.66 6.11 7.67
C GLY A 87 -1.94 6.50 6.21
N ILE A 88 -0.96 6.30 5.31
CA ILE A 88 -1.15 6.55 3.88
C ILE A 88 -2.22 5.62 3.30
N CYS A 89 -2.14 4.31 3.57
CA CYS A 89 -3.10 3.34 3.05
C CYS A 89 -4.51 3.60 3.61
N ASP A 90 -4.64 3.91 4.89
CA ASP A 90 -5.92 4.18 5.53
C ASP A 90 -6.59 5.44 4.95
N GLN A 91 -5.80 6.48 4.65
CA GLN A 91 -6.30 7.68 3.99
C GLN A 91 -6.82 7.36 2.57
N VAL A 92 -6.05 6.59 1.79
CA VAL A 92 -6.45 6.17 0.43
C VAL A 92 -7.72 5.32 0.46
N ILE A 93 -7.80 4.35 1.38
CA ILE A 93 -8.97 3.49 1.55
C ILE A 93 -10.19 4.35 1.88
N LYS A 94 -10.07 5.28 2.81
CA LYS A 94 -11.16 6.18 3.21
C LYS A 94 -11.65 7.06 2.05
N GLU A 95 -10.72 7.55 1.22
CA GLU A 95 -11.08 8.30 0.01
C GLU A 95 -11.82 7.44 -1.01
N LEU A 96 -11.36 6.20 -1.24
CA LEU A 96 -12.04 5.25 -2.12
C LEU A 96 -13.42 4.85 -1.60
N GLU A 97 -13.58 4.66 -0.28
CA GLU A 97 -14.87 4.36 0.37
C GLU A 97 -15.88 5.50 0.25
N ALA A 98 -15.41 6.75 0.19
CA ALA A 98 -16.28 7.92 0.04
C ALA A 98 -16.88 8.06 -1.39
N GLU A 99 -16.30 7.35 -2.37
CA GLU A 99 -16.70 7.37 -3.77
C GLU A 99 -17.62 6.17 -4.15
N ILE A 100 -17.98 5.31 -3.20
CA ILE A 100 -18.82 4.09 -3.38
C ILE A 100 -20.22 4.28 -2.80
#